data_AF-A0A967CI65-F1
#
_entry.id   AF-A0A967CI65-F1
#
_cell.length_a   1.000
_cell.length_b   1.000
_cell.length_c   1.000
_cell.angle_alpha   90.00
_cell.angle_beta   90.00
_cell.angle_gamma   90.00
#
_symmetry.space_group_name_H-M   'P 1'
#
loop_
_entity.id
_entity.type
_entity.pdbx_description
1 polymer ?
#
loop_
_entity_poly.entity_id
_entity_poly.type
_entity_poly.pdbx_seq_one_letter_code
_entity_poly.pdbx_strand_id
1 'polypeptide(L)' 'MTFKRAFNKQEYQRRVALVKNRMESFGFDLLICQDPANMCWLTGFDGWSFYTP' A
#
# COMPACT_ATOMS: atom_id res chain seq x y z
N MET A 1 3.69 -23.82 4.07
CA MET A 1 3.59 -22.65 4.99
C MET A 1 2.40 -21.82 4.58
N THR A 2 1.47 -21.55 5.50
CA THR A 2 0.32 -20.68 5.21
C THR A 2 0.74 -19.23 5.45
N PHE A 3 0.72 -18.40 4.42
CA PHE A 3 1.01 -16.98 4.55
C PHE A 3 -0.06 -16.31 5.42
N LYS A 4 0.34 -15.78 6.58
CA LYS A 4 -0.54 -15.04 7.49
C LYS A 4 -0.36 -13.55 7.26
N ARG A 5 -1.42 -12.89 6.77
CA ARG A 5 -1.45 -11.43 6.64
C ARG A 5 -1.50 -10.77 8.02
N ALA A 6 -0.78 -9.66 8.19
CA ALA A 6 -0.81 -8.87 9.42
C ALA A 6 -2.21 -8.28 9.72
N PHE A 7 -2.97 -7.96 8.67
CA PHE A 7 -4.32 -7.42 8.76
C PHE A 7 -5.30 -8.21 7.87
N ASN A 8 -6.59 -8.11 8.17
CA ASN A 8 -7.64 -8.69 7.33
C ASN A 8 -7.75 -7.95 5.98
N LYS A 9 -8.46 -8.55 5.02
CA LYS A 9 -8.62 -7.99 3.67
C LYS A 9 -9.34 -6.63 3.68
N GLN A 10 -10.34 -6.48 4.56
CA GLN A 10 -11.18 -5.29 4.65
C GLN A 10 -10.36 -4.06 5.07
N GLU A 11 -9.40 -4.23 5.97
CA GLU A 11 -8.51 -3.16 6.42
C GLU A 11 -7.65 -2.65 5.26
N TYR A 12 -7.04 -3.52 4.44
CA TYR A 12 -6.30 -3.08 3.25
C TYR A 12 -7.19 -2.39 2.21
N GLN A 13 -8.43 -2.87 2.01
CA GLN A 13 -9.38 -2.20 1.12
C GLN A 13 -9.70 -0.78 1.60
N ARG A 14 -9.91 -0.59 2.90
CA ARG A 14 -10.13 0.72 3.52
C ARG A 14 -8.93 1.65 3.31
N ARG A 15 -7.71 1.16 3.51
CA ARG A 15 -6.47 1.91 3.30
C ARG A 15 -6.33 2.43 1.86
N VAL A 16 -6.56 1.57 0.88
CA VAL A 16 -6.53 1.93 -0.55
C VAL A 16 -7.61 2.98 -0.87
N ALA A 17 -8.83 2.81 -0.35
CA ALA A 17 -9.91 3.77 -0.57
C ALA A 17 -9.57 5.18 -0.01
N LEU A 18 -8.99 5.25 1.19
CA LEU A 18 -8.56 6.52 1.78
C LEU A 18 -7.51 7.25 0.93
N VAL A 19 -6.53 6.51 0.41
CA VAL A 19 -5.49 7.09 -0.46
C VAL A 19 -6.09 7.54 -1.78
N LYS A 20 -6.95 6.75 -2.42
CA LYS A 20 -7.62 7.11 -3.67
C LYS A 20 -8.50 8.35 -3.53
N ASN A 21 -9.30 8.44 -2.48
CA ASN A 21 -10.15 9.62 -2.23
C ASN A 21 -9.29 10.89 -2.06
N ARG A 22 -8.13 10.76 -1.41
CA ARG A 22 -7.19 11.88 -1.30
C ARG A 22 -6.58 12.21 -2.66
N MET A 23 -6.12 11.22 -3.43
CA MET A 23 -5.61 11.43 -4.79
C MET A 23 -6.63 12.20 -5.65
N GLU A 24 -7.89 11.79 -5.64
CA GLU A 24 -8.98 12.46 -6.35
C GLU A 24 -9.15 13.91 -5.89
N SER A 25 -9.18 14.16 -4.57
CA SER A 25 -9.32 15.53 -4.04
C SER A 25 -8.17 16.48 -4.42
N PHE A 26 -6.99 15.93 -4.72
CA PHE A 26 -5.80 16.68 -5.13
C PHE A 26 -5.56 16.63 -6.65
N GLY A 27 -6.43 15.97 -7.42
CA GLY A 27 -6.32 15.87 -8.88
C GLY A 27 -5.21 14.95 -9.38
N PHE A 28 -4.85 13.91 -8.62
CA PHE A 28 -3.83 12.92 -9.02
C PHE A 28 -4.46 11.68 -9.65
N ASP A 29 -4.04 11.36 -10.87
CA ASP A 29 -4.44 10.12 -11.58
C ASP A 29 -3.57 8.91 -11.21
N LEU A 30 -2.33 9.14 -10.79
CA LEU A 30 -1.33 8.11 -10.48
C LEU A 30 -0.52 8.47 -9.24
N LEU A 31 -0.21 7.47 -8.42
CA LEU A 31 0.71 7.57 -7.29
C LEU A 31 1.84 6.55 -7.46
N ILE A 32 3.08 7.04 -7.55
CA ILE A 32 4.28 6.20 -7.50
C ILE A 32 4.68 6.04 -6.03
N CYS A 33 4.55 4.83 -5.49
CA CYS A 33 4.81 4.53 -4.09
C CYS A 33 6.18 3.84 -3.94
N GLN A 34 7.22 4.62 -3.62
CA GLN A 34 8.60 4.14 -3.53
C GLN A 34 9.06 3.82 -2.09
N ASP A 35 8.39 4.39 -1.10
CA ASP A 35 8.72 4.14 0.30
C ASP A 35 8.26 2.72 0.70
N PRO A 36 9.17 1.84 1.16
CA PRO A 36 8.82 0.46 1.51
C PRO A 36 7.77 0.38 2.62
N ALA A 37 7.73 1.33 3.56
CA ALA A 37 6.73 1.35 4.61
C ALA A 37 5.33 1.65 4.04
N ASN A 38 5.21 2.57 3.08
CA ASN A 38 3.96 2.85 2.38
C ASN A 38 3.52 1.65 1.51
N MET A 39 4.46 0.99 0.82
CA MET A 39 4.18 -0.24 0.07
C MET A 39 3.62 -1.34 1.00
N CYS A 40 4.29 -1.57 2.14
CA CYS A 40 3.84 -2.52 3.16
C CYS A 40 2.46 -2.14 3.71
N TRP A 41 2.26 -0.87 4.05
CA TRP A 41 0.98 -0.41 4.61
C TRP A 41 -0.20 -0.60 3.65
N LEU A 42 0.00 -0.35 2.35
CA LEU A 42 -1.03 -0.48 1.32
C LEU A 42 -1.30 -1.93 0.91
N THR A 43 -0.28 -2.77 0.87
CA THR A 43 -0.34 -4.07 0.18
C THR A 43 -0.06 -5.28 1.08
N GLY A 44 0.58 -5.06 2.22
CA GLY A 44 1.15 -6.11 3.07
C GLY A 44 2.45 -6.70 2.53
N PHE A 45 3.07 -6.07 1.52
CA PHE A 45 4.40 -6.44 1.04
C PHE A 45 5.44 -6.22 2.13
N ASP A 46 6.12 -7.30 2.51
CA ASP A 46 7.19 -7.29 3.50
C ASP A 46 8.35 -8.11 2.96
N GLY A 47 9.44 -7.42 2.62
CA GLY A 47 10.57 -8.03 1.95
C GLY A 47 11.75 -7.07 1.89
N TRP A 48 12.92 -7.56 2.29
CA TRP A 48 14.18 -6.86 2.11
C TRP A 48 14.53 -6.86 0.62
N SER A 49 14.10 -5.81 -0.08
CA SER A 49 14.14 -5.73 -1.56
C SER A 49 14.38 -4.32 -2.10
N PHE A 50 14.69 -3.37 -1.21
CA PHE A 50 14.81 -1.94 -1.49
C PHE A 50 16.18 -1.54 -2.11
N TYR A 51 16.95 -2.52 -2.60
CA TYR A 51 18.29 -2.31 -3.12
C TYR A 51 18.34 -1.91 -4.61
N THR A 52 17.18 -1.62 -5.22
CA THR A 52 17.07 -1.22 -6.63
C THR A 52 16.03 -0.08 -6.76
N PRO A 53 16.34 1.05 -7.46
CA PRO A 53 15.40 2.15 -7.69
C PRO A 53 14.24 1.81 -8.64
#